data_AF-A0A077WSG7-F1
#
_entry.id   AF-A0A077WSG7-F1
#
_cell.length_a   1.000
_cell.length_b   1.000
_cell.length_c   1.000
_cell.angle_alpha   90.00
_cell.angle_beta   90.00
_cell.angle_gamma   90.00
#
_symmetry.space_group_name_H-M   'P 1'
#
loop_
_entity.id
_entity.type
_entity.pdbx_description
1 polymer ?
#
loop_
_entity_poly.entity_id
_entity_poly.type
_entity_poly.pdbx_seq_one_letter_code
_entity_poly.pdbx_strand_id
1 'polypeptide(L)'
;MLSNFRLALTPFRLVLSSSAIRFSSTLSVARTRRVWTDEESKKLLELVAEKGKRWTFLQKHYFPDRPYAVLANRYRMLTDKESYHGPWTDEERERLRQLTKGHTSEATIDWDKLRDEMPRPRPIVQLQLTWRHSINPAIRHGRWTEPEIQKLDQLVAQYGTDDWVAVAQGVQSRTPRQCLERWKWQQDKSLKKGRYTAAEDKAILDAVAKYGENFAAVKAAIKSERTARHISQHYHYMLSKTTDRSPWTPEEEMQVYDLATKYNHDMKRVKEELKSGRAAKDLWNHYYKVKRQLEKEEEKKLELERSREQS
;
A
#
# COMPACT_ATOMS: atom_id res chain seq x y z
N MET A 1 37.31 63.24 11.48
CA MET A 1 37.50 61.77 11.47
C MET A 1 36.15 61.11 11.53
N LEU A 2 35.99 60.04 10.76
CA LEU A 2 34.74 59.53 10.23
C LEU A 2 33.75 59.04 11.28
N SER A 3 32.49 59.40 11.03
CA SER A 3 31.25 58.93 11.64
C SER A 3 31.05 57.44 11.43
N ASN A 4 31.11 56.64 12.50
CA ASN A 4 30.78 55.22 12.48
C ASN A 4 29.30 55.01 12.80
N PHE A 5 28.49 54.80 11.76
CA PHE A 5 27.14 54.24 11.85
C PHE A 5 27.23 52.80 12.38
N ARG A 6 26.75 52.55 13.61
CA ARG A 6 26.42 51.21 14.09
C ARG A 6 24.94 50.95 13.85
N LEU A 7 24.65 50.19 12.80
CA LEU A 7 23.38 49.50 12.63
C LEU A 7 23.39 48.29 13.58
N ALA A 8 22.60 48.34 14.66
CA ALA A 8 22.26 47.17 15.46
C ALA A 8 20.73 47.01 15.47
N LEU A 9 20.31 45.96 14.79
CA LEU A 9 18.94 45.59 14.49
C LEU A 9 18.15 45.29 15.76
N THR A 10 16.98 45.91 15.88
CA THR A 10 15.94 45.58 16.85
C THR A 10 15.41 44.15 16.61
N PRO A 11 15.15 43.36 17.66
CA PRO A 11 14.67 41.99 17.53
C PRO A 11 13.22 41.96 17.01
N PHE A 12 13.04 41.42 15.81
CA PHE A 12 11.73 41.14 15.25
C PHE A 12 11.09 39.96 16.01
N ARG A 13 10.04 40.26 16.78
CA ARG A 13 9.14 39.29 17.40
C ARG A 13 8.48 38.45 16.29
N LEU A 14 8.92 37.21 16.11
CA LEU A 14 8.18 36.22 15.33
C LEU A 14 6.99 35.73 16.17
N VAL A 15 5.81 36.11 15.73
CA VAL A 15 4.52 35.61 16.21
C VAL A 15 4.47 34.10 15.90
N LEU A 16 4.51 33.29 16.95
CA LEU A 16 4.29 31.85 16.88
C LEU A 16 2.82 31.60 16.50
N SER A 17 2.56 31.35 15.22
CA SER A 17 1.30 30.76 14.76
C SER A 17 1.25 29.31 15.22
N SER A 18 0.59 29.09 16.35
CA SER A 18 0.27 27.78 16.90
C SER A 18 -0.67 27.00 15.97
N SER A 19 -0.11 26.15 15.13
CA SER A 19 -0.85 25.10 14.40
C SER A 19 -0.21 23.73 14.61
N ALA A 20 0.15 23.43 15.86
CA ALA A 20 0.37 22.05 16.31
C ALA A 20 -1.00 21.42 16.61
N ILE A 21 -1.72 21.00 15.59
CA ILE A 21 -2.92 20.17 15.78
C ILE A 21 -2.43 18.75 16.08
N ARG A 22 -2.28 18.49 17.38
CA ARG A 22 -2.19 17.14 17.92
C ARG A 22 -3.42 16.36 17.47
N PHE A 23 -3.18 15.19 16.88
CA PHE A 23 -4.17 14.15 16.68
C PHE A 23 -4.73 13.73 18.07
N SER A 24 -5.82 14.38 18.48
CA SER A 24 -6.64 13.97 19.61
C SER A 24 -7.95 13.41 19.09
N SER A 25 -8.23 12.21 19.55
CA SER A 25 -9.39 11.39 19.25
C SER A 25 -10.72 12.09 19.58
N THR A 26 -11.51 12.35 18.55
CA THR A 26 -12.97 12.30 18.63
C THR A 26 -13.45 11.40 17.50
N LEU A 27 -14.15 10.33 17.87
CA LEU A 27 -14.84 9.39 17.00
C LEU A 27 -15.67 10.12 15.94
N SER A 28 -15.16 10.22 14.71
CA SER A 28 -16.02 10.29 13.52
C SER A 28 -15.94 8.94 12.83
N VAL A 29 -16.75 8.01 13.31
CA VAL A 29 -17.12 6.83 12.53
C VAL A 29 -17.60 7.34 11.16
N ALA A 30 -17.08 6.74 10.08
CA ALA A 30 -17.50 6.96 8.69
C ALA A 30 -16.98 8.21 7.93
N ARG A 31 -15.67 8.52 7.99
CA ARG A 31 -14.95 9.11 6.83
C ARG A 31 -14.65 8.06 5.75
N THR A 32 -15.59 7.15 5.53
CA THR A 32 -15.53 6.08 4.54
C THR A 32 -15.44 6.71 3.16
N ARG A 33 -14.66 6.09 2.26
CA ARG A 33 -14.62 6.38 0.82
C ARG A 33 -16.00 6.15 0.19
N ARG A 34 -16.98 7.01 0.49
CA ARG A 34 -18.34 6.88 -0.01
C ARG A 34 -18.30 7.11 -1.52
N VAL A 35 -18.68 6.07 -2.26
CA VAL A 35 -18.77 6.11 -3.72
C VAL A 35 -19.72 7.23 -4.12
N TRP A 36 -19.40 7.94 -5.20
CA TRP A 36 -20.30 8.95 -5.76
C TRP A 36 -21.45 8.24 -6.46
N THR A 37 -22.69 8.63 -6.16
CA THR A 37 -23.83 8.18 -6.97
C THR A 37 -23.98 9.07 -8.21
N ASP A 38 -24.69 8.57 -9.21
CA ASP A 38 -24.98 9.33 -10.43
C ASP A 38 -25.86 10.54 -10.13
N GLU A 39 -26.81 10.40 -9.20
CA GLU A 39 -27.67 11.50 -8.72
C GLU A 39 -26.86 12.61 -8.03
N GLU A 40 -25.94 12.23 -7.13
CA GLU A 40 -25.06 13.20 -6.48
C GLU A 40 -24.15 13.92 -7.48
N SER A 41 -23.70 13.19 -8.50
CA SER A 41 -22.85 13.72 -9.57
C SER A 41 -23.63 14.71 -10.45
N LYS A 42 -24.88 14.39 -10.79
CA LYS A 42 -25.79 15.28 -11.52
C LYS A 42 -26.11 16.53 -10.71
N LYS A 43 -26.48 16.36 -9.43
CA LYS A 43 -26.75 17.46 -8.49
C LYS A 43 -25.54 18.39 -8.33
N LEU A 44 -24.32 17.83 -8.29
CA LEU A 44 -23.09 18.63 -8.25
C LEU A 44 -22.92 19.49 -9.50
N LEU A 45 -23.19 18.94 -10.70
CA LEU A 45 -23.10 19.69 -11.96
C LEU A 45 -24.13 20.82 -12.02
N GLU A 46 -25.39 20.54 -11.64
CA GLU A 46 -26.47 21.53 -11.61
C GLU A 46 -26.17 22.68 -10.64
N LEU A 47 -25.73 22.37 -9.41
CA LEU A 47 -25.42 23.38 -8.40
C LEU A 47 -24.21 24.25 -8.80
N VAL A 48 -23.22 23.69 -9.49
CA VAL A 48 -22.09 24.48 -10.00
C VAL A 48 -22.51 25.35 -11.18
N ALA A 49 -23.45 24.89 -12.02
CA ALA A 49 -24.01 25.70 -13.10
C ALA A 49 -24.83 26.89 -12.56
N GLU A 50 -25.63 26.68 -11.51
CA GLU A 50 -26.49 27.71 -10.92
C GLU A 50 -25.70 28.70 -10.04
N LYS A 51 -24.77 28.20 -9.20
CA LYS A 51 -24.16 28.98 -8.12
C LYS A 51 -22.65 29.22 -8.30
N GLY A 52 -22.07 28.70 -9.37
CA GLY A 52 -20.64 28.76 -9.65
C GLY A 52 -19.80 27.81 -8.78
N LYS A 53 -18.47 27.85 -8.97
CA LYS A 53 -17.47 26.99 -8.31
C LYS A 53 -17.19 27.39 -6.84
N ARG A 54 -18.24 27.66 -6.07
CA ARG A 54 -18.14 28.07 -4.66
C ARG A 54 -18.09 26.85 -3.74
N TRP A 55 -16.99 26.09 -3.78
CA TRP A 55 -16.89 24.77 -3.16
C TRP A 55 -17.19 24.72 -1.66
N THR A 56 -16.78 25.75 -0.90
CA THR A 56 -17.06 25.85 0.54
C THR A 56 -18.55 26.02 0.83
N PHE A 57 -19.25 26.82 0.02
CA PHE A 57 -20.70 26.99 0.09
C PHE A 57 -21.42 25.70 -0.32
N LEU A 58 -21.01 25.08 -1.44
CA LEU A 58 -21.59 23.83 -1.92
C LEU A 58 -21.43 22.70 -0.91
N GLN A 59 -20.26 22.59 -0.28
CA GLN A 59 -20.03 21.64 0.81
C GLN A 59 -21.00 21.90 1.96
N LYS A 60 -21.01 23.12 2.51
CA LYS A 60 -21.76 23.43 3.74
C LYS A 60 -23.27 23.22 3.58
N HIS A 61 -23.82 23.56 2.43
CA HIS A 61 -25.28 23.57 2.21
C HIS A 61 -25.83 22.33 1.52
N TYR A 62 -25.03 21.60 0.74
CA TYR A 62 -25.53 20.50 -0.10
C TYR A 62 -24.80 19.17 0.11
N PHE A 63 -23.54 19.20 0.54
CA PHE A 63 -22.72 18.00 0.72
C PHE A 63 -21.91 18.04 2.04
N PRO A 64 -22.57 18.13 3.21
CA PRO A 64 -21.88 18.31 4.49
C PRO A 64 -20.93 17.15 4.83
N ASP A 65 -21.27 15.94 4.35
CA ASP A 65 -20.50 14.72 4.60
C ASP A 65 -19.29 14.55 3.67
N ARG A 66 -19.14 15.40 2.64
CA ARG A 66 -18.03 15.33 1.68
C ARG A 66 -17.12 16.54 1.85
N PRO A 67 -15.79 16.37 1.97
CA PRO A 67 -14.87 17.52 1.97
C PRO A 67 -14.96 18.30 0.65
N TYR A 68 -14.87 19.63 0.66
CA TYR A 68 -14.97 20.45 -0.56
C TYR A 68 -13.95 20.04 -1.64
N ALA A 69 -12.74 19.59 -1.26
CA ALA A 69 -11.72 19.13 -2.20
C ALA A 69 -12.20 17.92 -3.02
N VAL A 70 -13.02 17.06 -2.43
CA VAL A 70 -13.63 15.92 -3.12
C VAL A 70 -14.70 16.37 -4.12
N LEU A 71 -15.46 17.43 -3.80
CA LEU A 71 -16.41 18.05 -4.73
C LEU A 71 -15.68 18.65 -5.95
N ALA A 72 -14.64 19.45 -5.70
CA ALA A 72 -13.84 20.07 -6.75
C ALA A 72 -13.18 19.00 -7.64
N ASN A 73 -12.66 17.93 -7.04
CA ASN A 73 -12.12 16.79 -7.78
C ASN A 73 -13.20 16.10 -8.61
N ARG A 74 -14.36 15.77 -8.03
CA ARG A 74 -15.44 15.10 -8.75
C ARG A 74 -15.95 15.93 -9.92
N TYR A 75 -16.21 17.22 -9.70
CA TYR A 75 -16.65 18.13 -10.75
C TYR A 75 -15.64 18.15 -11.91
N ARG A 76 -14.33 18.27 -11.60
CA ARG A 76 -13.29 18.21 -12.63
C ARG A 76 -13.35 16.91 -13.44
N MET A 77 -13.50 15.75 -12.80
CA MET A 77 -13.62 14.46 -13.51
C MET A 77 -14.88 14.36 -14.37
N LEU A 78 -15.95 15.08 -14.03
CA LEU A 78 -17.20 15.08 -14.80
C LEU A 78 -17.16 16.05 -15.99
N THR A 79 -16.42 17.15 -15.87
CA THR A 79 -16.32 18.18 -16.90
C THR A 79 -15.15 17.98 -17.86
N ASP A 80 -14.03 17.45 -17.36
CA ASP A 80 -12.84 17.12 -18.16
C ASP A 80 -13.01 15.72 -18.74
N LYS A 81 -13.86 15.61 -19.77
CA LYS A 81 -14.11 14.35 -20.49
C LYS A 81 -12.95 13.98 -21.42
N GLU A 82 -12.08 14.94 -21.71
CA GLU A 82 -10.94 14.74 -22.60
C GLU A 82 -9.83 14.01 -21.86
N SER A 83 -9.52 14.36 -20.61
CA SER A 83 -8.43 13.72 -19.86
C SER A 83 -8.78 12.32 -19.32
N TYR A 84 -7.94 11.33 -19.63
CA TYR A 84 -8.08 9.95 -19.14
C TYR A 84 -7.46 9.75 -17.74
N HIS A 85 -8.27 9.34 -16.77
CA HIS A 85 -7.86 9.15 -15.37
C HIS A 85 -7.64 7.69 -14.93
N GLY A 86 -7.61 6.74 -15.89
CA GLY A 86 -7.46 5.31 -15.59
C GLY A 86 -6.01 4.83 -15.41
N PRO A 87 -5.77 3.51 -15.32
CA PRO A 87 -4.43 2.95 -15.16
C PRO A 87 -3.51 3.33 -16.33
N TRP A 88 -2.22 3.48 -16.04
CA TRP A 88 -1.17 3.72 -17.05
C TRP A 88 -0.85 2.44 -17.81
N THR A 89 -0.90 2.50 -19.15
CA THR A 89 -0.43 1.43 -20.03
C THR A 89 1.08 1.52 -20.21
N ASP A 90 1.69 0.40 -20.63
CA ASP A 90 3.12 0.36 -20.90
C ASP A 90 3.52 1.28 -22.07
N GLU A 91 2.66 1.40 -23.08
CA GLU A 91 2.82 2.33 -24.19
C GLU A 91 2.87 3.80 -23.72
N GLU A 92 1.95 4.22 -22.84
CA GLU A 92 1.96 5.58 -22.29
C GLU A 92 3.24 5.85 -21.49
N ARG A 93 3.69 4.87 -20.70
CA ARG A 93 4.92 5.01 -19.92
C ARG A 93 6.14 5.13 -20.83
N GLU A 94 6.20 4.32 -21.87
CA GLU A 94 7.30 4.35 -22.83
C GLU A 94 7.31 5.66 -23.61
N ARG A 95 6.15 6.14 -24.06
CA ARG A 95 6.04 7.44 -24.71
C ARG A 95 6.50 8.57 -23.79
N LEU A 96 6.07 8.57 -22.53
CA LEU A 96 6.52 9.54 -21.53
C LEU A 96 8.05 9.48 -21.31
N ARG A 97 8.66 8.28 -21.32
CA ARG A 97 10.13 8.15 -21.26
C ARG A 97 10.82 8.75 -22.47
N GLN A 98 10.29 8.52 -23.67
CA GLN A 98 10.86 9.04 -24.90
C GLN A 98 10.80 10.58 -24.94
N LEU A 99 9.64 11.15 -24.60
CA LEU A 99 9.42 12.61 -24.60
C LEU A 99 10.22 13.33 -23.52
N THR A 100 10.57 12.65 -22.43
CA THR A 100 11.36 13.22 -21.33
C THR A 100 12.82 12.76 -21.34
N LYS A 101 13.27 12.09 -22.41
CA LYS A 101 14.62 11.56 -22.52
C LYS A 101 15.65 12.69 -22.48
N GLY A 102 16.63 12.57 -21.58
CA GLY A 102 17.69 13.58 -21.39
C GLY A 102 17.32 14.72 -20.45
N HIS A 103 16.05 14.85 -20.05
CA HIS A 103 15.64 15.82 -19.05
C HIS A 103 15.87 15.29 -17.64
N THR A 104 16.53 16.11 -16.80
CA THR A 104 16.77 15.82 -15.38
C THR A 104 15.98 16.74 -14.45
N SER A 105 15.55 17.90 -14.96
CA SER A 105 14.80 18.91 -14.23
C SER A 105 13.43 19.15 -14.85
N GLU A 106 12.41 19.19 -14.01
CA GLU A 106 11.01 19.42 -14.42
C GLU A 106 10.81 20.76 -15.13
N ALA A 107 11.58 21.79 -14.76
CA ALA A 107 11.49 23.12 -15.36
C ALA A 107 11.92 23.15 -16.84
N THR A 108 12.60 22.11 -17.32
CA THR A 108 13.05 22.00 -18.71
C THR A 108 12.04 21.29 -19.62
N ILE A 109 10.95 20.76 -19.06
CA ILE A 109 9.95 19.98 -19.78
C ILE A 109 8.73 20.86 -20.05
N ASP A 110 8.38 21.00 -21.32
CA ASP A 110 7.12 21.62 -21.75
C ASP A 110 5.98 20.61 -21.59
N TRP A 111 5.26 20.70 -20.46
CA TRP A 111 4.21 19.75 -20.10
C TRP A 111 2.95 19.85 -20.95
N ASP A 112 2.65 21.03 -21.49
CA ASP A 112 1.48 21.23 -22.36
C ASP A 112 1.73 20.56 -23.70
N LYS A 113 2.88 20.82 -24.33
CA LYS A 113 3.26 20.12 -25.56
C LYS A 113 3.36 18.61 -25.36
N LEU A 114 3.96 18.18 -24.24
CA LEU A 114 4.08 16.77 -23.91
C LEU A 114 2.72 16.09 -23.81
N ARG A 115 1.73 16.72 -23.16
CA ARG A 115 0.37 16.19 -23.03
C ARG A 115 -0.25 15.91 -24.38
N ASP A 116 -0.07 16.82 -25.34
CA ASP A 116 -0.70 16.73 -26.65
C ASP A 116 -0.06 15.62 -27.52
N GLU A 117 1.19 15.23 -27.23
CA GLU A 117 1.90 14.11 -27.87
C GLU A 117 1.71 12.74 -27.19
N MET A 118 0.95 12.68 -26.09
CA MET A 118 0.66 11.41 -25.42
C MET A 118 -0.40 10.61 -26.20
N PRO A 119 -0.34 9.26 -26.18
CA PRO A 119 -1.32 8.41 -26.88
C PRO A 119 -2.75 8.63 -26.37
N ARG A 120 -2.87 9.03 -25.11
CA ARG A 120 -4.11 9.48 -24.50
C ARG A 120 -3.86 10.77 -23.73
N PRO A 121 -4.75 11.77 -23.84
CA PRO A 121 -4.68 12.98 -23.03
C PRO A 121 -4.72 12.64 -21.54
N ARG A 122 -3.69 13.06 -20.82
CA ARG A 122 -3.52 12.88 -19.37
C ARG A 122 -3.44 14.26 -18.72
N PRO A 123 -3.95 14.45 -17.49
CA PRO A 123 -3.74 15.69 -16.77
C PRO A 123 -2.24 15.94 -16.55
N ILE A 124 -1.79 17.18 -16.72
CA ILE A 124 -0.38 17.58 -16.53
C ILE A 124 0.15 17.14 -15.17
N VAL A 125 -0.64 17.30 -14.11
CA VAL A 125 -0.28 16.87 -12.76
C VAL A 125 0.05 15.38 -12.71
N GLN A 126 -0.67 14.55 -13.45
CA GLN A 126 -0.41 13.10 -13.51
C GLN A 126 0.87 12.79 -14.27
N LEU A 127 1.12 13.50 -15.38
CA LEU A 127 2.37 13.40 -16.16
C LEU A 127 3.58 13.78 -15.28
N GLN A 128 3.50 14.92 -14.60
CA GLN A 128 4.52 15.41 -13.66
C GLN A 128 4.79 14.42 -12.54
N LEU A 129 3.75 13.92 -11.86
CA LEU A 129 3.90 12.95 -10.77
C LEU A 129 4.52 11.63 -11.26
N THR A 130 4.09 11.15 -12.41
CA THR A 130 4.61 9.90 -12.98
C THR A 130 6.07 10.05 -13.37
N TRP A 131 6.42 11.20 -13.97
CA TRP A 131 7.79 11.50 -14.29
C TRP A 131 8.65 11.61 -13.03
N ARG A 132 8.29 12.48 -12.08
CA ARG A 132 9.01 12.70 -10.81
C ARG A 132 9.28 11.41 -10.03
N HIS A 133 8.33 10.47 -10.04
CA HIS A 133 8.41 9.29 -9.18
C HIS A 133 8.88 8.02 -9.88
N SER A 134 8.82 7.92 -11.21
CA SER A 134 9.03 6.64 -11.91
C SER A 134 9.89 6.71 -13.17
N ILE A 135 10.11 7.90 -13.75
CA ILE A 135 10.82 8.05 -15.03
C ILE A 135 12.03 8.99 -14.90
N ASN A 136 11.98 9.98 -14.00
CA ASN A 136 13.06 10.93 -13.81
C ASN A 136 14.39 10.19 -13.59
N PRO A 137 15.39 10.38 -14.47
CA PRO A 137 16.65 9.67 -14.40
C PRO A 137 17.46 9.96 -13.13
N ALA A 138 17.17 11.06 -12.43
CA ALA A 138 17.78 11.37 -11.14
C ALA A 138 17.33 10.40 -10.02
N ILE A 139 16.19 9.72 -10.19
CA ILE A 139 15.63 8.80 -9.20
C ILE A 139 16.06 7.37 -9.50
N ARG A 140 16.65 6.70 -8.49
CA ARG A 140 17.09 5.32 -8.59
C ARG A 140 15.99 4.36 -8.13
N HIS A 141 15.73 3.33 -8.94
CA HIS A 141 14.72 2.30 -8.68
C HIS A 141 15.29 0.93 -8.25
N GLY A 142 16.62 0.83 -8.07
CA GLY A 142 17.32 -0.41 -7.74
C GLY A 142 17.67 -0.57 -6.25
N ARG A 143 18.57 -1.51 -5.97
CA ARG A 143 19.10 -1.78 -4.61
C ARG A 143 19.69 -0.51 -3.99
N TRP A 144 19.50 -0.37 -2.68
CA TRP A 144 20.12 0.68 -1.89
C TRP A 144 21.60 0.40 -1.73
N THR A 145 22.44 1.40 -1.99
CA THR A 145 23.87 1.29 -1.75
C THR A 145 24.20 1.68 -0.31
N GLU A 146 25.31 1.19 0.23
CA GLU A 146 25.73 1.50 1.59
C GLU A 146 25.84 3.02 1.87
N PRO A 147 26.39 3.84 0.95
CA PRO A 147 26.40 5.29 1.13
C PRO A 147 25.00 5.92 1.17
N GLU A 148 24.04 5.41 0.36
CA GLU A 148 22.65 5.91 0.41
C GLU A 148 21.99 5.59 1.75
N ILE A 149 22.30 4.41 2.30
CA ILE A 149 21.78 3.95 3.59
C ILE A 149 22.35 4.81 4.73
N GLN A 150 23.66 5.02 4.76
CA GLN A 150 24.31 5.87 5.76
C GLN A 150 23.79 7.31 5.71
N LYS A 151 23.61 7.85 4.50
CA LYS A 151 23.05 9.19 4.31
C LYS A 151 21.59 9.27 4.78
N LEU A 152 20.79 8.25 4.50
CA LEU A 152 19.42 8.15 5.00
C LEU A 152 19.40 8.17 6.54
N ASP A 153 20.25 7.38 7.19
CA ASP A 153 20.31 7.28 8.65
C ASP A 153 20.70 8.63 9.29
N GLN A 154 21.71 9.32 8.73
CA GLN A 154 22.11 10.66 9.18
C GLN A 154 20.98 11.68 9.03
N LEU A 155 20.29 11.69 7.89
CA LEU A 155 19.21 12.64 7.62
C LEU A 155 17.98 12.37 8.49
N VAL A 156 17.66 11.11 8.76
CA VAL A 156 16.58 10.76 9.69
C VAL A 156 16.94 11.15 11.13
N ALA A 157 18.21 11.01 11.54
CA ALA A 157 18.66 11.51 12.84
C ALA A 157 18.56 13.05 12.95
N GLN A 158 18.76 13.77 11.84
CA GLN A 158 18.69 15.23 11.79
C GLN A 158 17.25 15.77 11.72
N TYR A 159 16.42 15.24 10.83
CA TYR A 159 15.08 15.76 10.52
C TYR A 159 13.94 14.98 11.20
N GLY A 160 14.24 13.84 11.82
CA GLY A 160 13.25 12.93 12.38
C GLY A 160 12.50 12.12 11.32
N THR A 161 11.40 11.49 11.75
CA THR A 161 10.58 10.59 10.90
C THR A 161 9.30 11.23 10.38
N ASP A 162 9.14 12.55 10.55
CA ASP A 162 7.91 13.26 10.22
C ASP A 162 8.00 13.96 8.85
N ASP A 163 9.20 14.36 8.42
CA ASP A 163 9.42 15.04 7.13
C ASP A 163 10.33 14.23 6.19
N TRP A 164 9.71 13.28 5.49
CA TRP A 164 10.40 12.48 4.47
C TRP A 164 10.71 13.25 3.19
N VAL A 165 10.11 14.44 2.99
CA VAL A 165 10.43 15.30 1.84
C VAL A 165 11.80 15.91 2.03
N ALA A 166 12.09 16.47 3.21
CA ALA A 166 13.40 16.98 3.57
C ALA A 166 14.48 15.88 3.51
N VAL A 167 14.17 14.69 4.05
CA VAL A 167 15.10 13.54 3.98
C VAL A 167 15.40 13.15 2.54
N ALA A 168 14.38 13.03 1.67
CA ALA A 168 14.59 12.68 0.27
C ALA A 168 15.36 13.76 -0.50
N GLN A 169 15.14 15.05 -0.20
CA GLN A 169 15.92 16.14 -0.79
C GLN A 169 17.40 16.04 -0.42
N GLY A 170 17.72 15.60 0.80
CA GLY A 170 19.09 15.33 1.22
C GLY A 170 19.69 14.09 0.54
N VAL A 171 18.91 13.01 0.39
CA VAL A 171 19.37 11.78 -0.30
C VAL A 171 19.54 12.02 -1.81
N GLN A 172 18.72 12.87 -2.42
CA GLN A 172 18.68 13.28 -3.84
C GLN A 172 18.35 12.16 -4.84
N SER A 173 18.82 10.93 -4.62
CA SER A 173 18.64 9.81 -5.54
C SER A 173 17.36 9.00 -5.31
N ARG A 174 16.56 9.32 -4.28
CA ARG A 174 15.40 8.52 -3.83
C ARG A 174 14.22 9.41 -3.53
N THR A 175 13.02 8.87 -3.74
CA THR A 175 11.76 9.55 -3.39
C THR A 175 11.48 9.48 -1.89
N PRO A 176 10.67 10.41 -1.33
CA PRO A 176 10.24 10.38 0.07
C PRO A 176 9.65 9.04 0.50
N ARG A 177 8.85 8.44 -0.38
CA ARG A 177 8.25 7.13 -0.15
C ARG A 177 9.29 6.01 -0.07
N GLN A 178 10.27 6.00 -0.98
CA GLN A 178 11.35 5.01 -0.93
C GLN A 178 12.18 5.15 0.34
N CYS A 179 12.49 6.38 0.77
CA CYS A 179 13.21 6.64 2.03
C CYS A 179 12.43 6.11 3.25
N LEU A 180 11.14 6.42 3.34
CA LEU A 180 10.26 5.93 4.41
C LEU A 180 10.19 4.39 4.43
N GLU A 181 9.98 3.76 3.26
CA GLU A 181 9.91 2.30 3.16
C GLU A 181 11.24 1.65 3.55
N ARG A 182 12.36 2.23 3.13
CA ARG A 182 13.70 1.75 3.48
C ARG A 182 13.97 1.85 4.97
N TRP A 183 13.67 2.99 5.58
CA TRP A 183 13.82 3.20 7.02
C TRP A 183 12.98 2.21 7.81
N LYS A 184 11.71 2.02 7.42
CA LYS A 184 10.83 1.00 8.01
C LYS A 184 11.44 -0.39 7.94
N TRP A 185 12.04 -0.77 6.80
CA TRP A 185 12.72 -2.06 6.67
C TRP A 185 13.99 -2.18 7.53
N GLN A 186 14.74 -1.10 7.74
CA GLN A 186 15.87 -1.09 8.67
C GLN A 186 15.40 -1.29 10.11
N GLN A 187 14.31 -0.63 10.50
CA GLN A 187 13.64 -0.88 11.77
C GLN A 187 13.07 -2.31 11.84
N ASP A 188 12.59 -2.87 10.73
CA ASP A 188 12.12 -4.26 10.70
C ASP A 188 13.26 -5.29 10.83
N LYS A 189 14.52 -4.90 10.55
CA LYS A 189 15.68 -5.79 10.80
C LYS A 189 16.02 -5.90 12.28
N SER A 190 15.66 -4.92 13.11
CA SER A 190 15.80 -5.05 14.57
C SER A 190 14.70 -5.93 15.17
N LEU A 191 13.67 -6.29 14.41
CA LEU A 191 12.66 -7.24 14.84
C LEU A 191 13.25 -8.66 14.87
N LYS A 192 12.96 -9.39 15.94
CA LYS A 192 13.30 -10.82 16.05
C LYS A 192 12.66 -11.62 14.90
N LYS A 193 13.51 -12.27 14.11
CA LYS A 193 13.13 -13.20 13.04
C LYS A 193 13.40 -14.63 13.48
N GLY A 194 12.58 -15.58 13.00
CA GLY A 194 12.74 -17.02 13.30
C GLY A 194 11.54 -17.63 14.01
N ARG A 195 11.68 -18.90 14.43
CA ARG A 195 10.63 -19.68 15.09
C ARG A 195 10.20 -19.05 16.42
N TYR A 196 8.94 -19.23 16.79
CA TYR A 196 8.47 -18.90 18.13
C TYR A 196 8.93 -19.99 19.10
N THR A 197 9.29 -19.57 20.29
CA THR A 197 9.65 -20.45 21.40
C THR A 197 8.40 -20.79 22.23
N ALA A 198 8.41 -21.92 22.93
CA ALA A 198 7.30 -22.31 23.79
C ALA A 198 6.99 -21.26 24.88
N ALA A 199 8.00 -20.51 25.33
CA ALA A 199 7.83 -19.40 26.26
C ALA A 199 7.09 -18.21 25.62
N GLU A 200 7.42 -17.87 24.37
CA GLU A 200 6.68 -16.86 23.59
C GLU A 200 5.24 -17.30 23.35
N ASP A 201 5.02 -18.57 23.02
CA ASP A 201 3.69 -19.12 22.77
C ASP A 201 2.80 -19.01 24.02
N LYS A 202 3.34 -19.40 25.18
CA LYS A 202 2.64 -19.26 26.47
C LYS A 202 2.31 -17.80 26.77
N ALA A 203 3.30 -16.89 26.62
CA ALA A 203 3.08 -15.47 26.85
C ALA A 203 2.02 -14.86 25.92
N ILE A 204 1.99 -15.27 24.64
CA ILE A 204 0.97 -14.84 23.68
C ILE A 204 -0.41 -15.34 24.10
N LEU A 205 -0.54 -16.62 24.48
CA LEU A 205 -1.81 -17.20 24.93
C LEU A 205 -2.35 -16.50 26.19
N ASP A 206 -1.49 -16.31 27.20
CA ASP A 206 -1.87 -15.65 28.46
C ASP A 206 -2.31 -14.19 28.21
N ALA A 207 -1.60 -13.48 27.33
CA ALA A 207 -1.94 -12.11 26.98
C ALA A 207 -3.22 -12.02 26.14
N VAL A 208 -3.46 -12.95 25.20
CA VAL A 208 -4.71 -12.98 24.43
C VAL A 208 -5.90 -13.34 25.32
N ALA A 209 -5.72 -14.23 26.32
CA ALA A 209 -6.75 -14.51 27.30
C ALA A 209 -7.15 -13.25 28.10
N LYS A 210 -6.21 -12.33 28.35
CA LYS A 210 -6.44 -11.09 29.10
C LYS A 210 -6.95 -9.92 28.25
N TYR A 211 -6.44 -9.75 27.03
CA TYR A 211 -6.68 -8.57 26.20
C TYR A 211 -7.50 -8.86 24.93
N GLY A 212 -7.88 -10.12 24.70
CA GLY A 212 -8.53 -10.58 23.48
C GLY A 212 -7.63 -10.48 22.25
N GLU A 213 -8.23 -10.47 21.06
CA GLU A 213 -7.50 -10.36 19.78
C GLU A 213 -6.99 -8.94 19.47
N ASN A 214 -6.85 -8.09 20.48
CA ASN A 214 -6.18 -6.79 20.31
C ASN A 214 -4.65 -7.00 20.32
N PHE A 215 -4.10 -7.40 19.17
CA PHE A 215 -2.68 -7.76 19.07
C PHE A 215 -1.71 -6.59 19.30
N ALA A 216 -2.17 -5.34 19.24
CA ALA A 216 -1.37 -4.19 19.65
C ALA A 216 -1.18 -4.17 21.18
N ALA A 217 -2.26 -4.40 21.94
CA ALA A 217 -2.21 -4.54 23.39
C ALA A 217 -1.44 -5.79 23.83
N VAL A 218 -1.64 -6.93 23.13
CA VAL A 218 -0.89 -8.17 23.37
C VAL A 218 0.61 -7.95 23.18
N LYS A 219 1.03 -7.35 22.05
CA LYS A 219 2.44 -7.02 21.80
C LYS A 219 3.03 -6.19 22.94
N ALA A 220 2.31 -5.15 23.37
CA ALA A 220 2.77 -4.26 24.44
C ALA A 220 2.90 -5.00 25.77
N ALA A 221 1.96 -5.89 26.11
CA ALA A 221 1.98 -6.67 27.33
C ALA A 221 3.16 -7.65 27.41
N ILE A 222 3.45 -8.37 26.32
CA ILE A 222 4.56 -9.33 26.26
C ILE A 222 5.91 -8.68 25.93
N LYS A 223 5.94 -7.35 25.71
CA LYS A 223 7.11 -6.57 25.28
C LYS A 223 7.88 -7.23 24.12
N SER A 224 7.15 -7.77 23.15
CA SER A 224 7.77 -8.54 22.07
C SER A 224 8.49 -7.62 21.10
N GLU A 225 9.68 -8.07 20.70
CA GLU A 225 10.46 -7.53 19.58
C GLU A 225 9.82 -7.85 18.21
N ARG A 226 8.68 -8.56 18.15
CA ARG A 226 7.93 -8.84 16.91
C ARG A 226 6.78 -7.84 16.74
N THR A 227 6.33 -7.64 15.50
CA THR A 227 5.16 -6.79 15.23
C THR A 227 3.87 -7.45 15.70
N ALA A 228 2.85 -6.62 15.99
CA ALA A 228 1.51 -7.11 16.30
C ALA A 228 0.94 -8.00 15.17
N ARG A 229 1.32 -7.73 13.91
CA ARG A 229 0.96 -8.55 12.76
C ARG A 229 1.58 -9.95 12.83
N HIS A 230 2.87 -10.06 13.16
CA HIS A 230 3.52 -11.36 13.30
C HIS A 230 2.89 -12.19 14.43
N ILE A 231 2.58 -11.54 15.56
CA ILE A 231 1.95 -12.19 16.71
C ILE A 231 0.52 -12.64 16.35
N SER A 232 -0.25 -11.79 15.67
CA SER A 232 -1.60 -12.11 15.19
C SER A 232 -1.60 -13.33 14.28
N GLN A 233 -0.73 -13.34 13.28
CA GLN A 233 -0.60 -14.47 12.36
C GLN A 233 -0.21 -15.75 13.10
N HIS A 234 0.79 -15.69 13.98
CA HIS A 234 1.22 -16.85 14.75
C HIS A 234 0.11 -17.36 15.68
N TYR A 235 -0.61 -16.46 16.35
CA TYR A 235 -1.75 -16.84 17.16
C TYR A 235 -2.81 -17.54 16.33
N HIS A 236 -3.29 -16.94 15.23
CA HIS A 236 -4.35 -17.53 14.42
C HIS A 236 -3.95 -18.86 13.77
N TYR A 237 -2.71 -18.97 13.26
CA TYR A 237 -2.27 -20.18 12.55
C TYR A 237 -1.74 -21.28 13.47
N MET A 238 -1.00 -20.94 14.53
CA MET A 238 -0.28 -21.93 15.35
C MET A 238 -0.89 -22.15 16.74
N LEU A 239 -1.49 -21.11 17.36
CA LEU A 239 -1.91 -21.18 18.77
C LEU A 239 -3.43 -21.26 18.96
N SER A 240 -4.21 -20.74 18.01
CA SER A 240 -5.65 -20.65 18.13
C SER A 240 -6.26 -22.04 18.19
N LYS A 241 -7.09 -22.29 19.21
CA LYS A 241 -7.80 -23.57 19.41
C LYS A 241 -8.92 -23.81 18.38
N THR A 242 -9.28 -22.80 17.58
CA THR A 242 -10.36 -22.89 16.60
C THR A 242 -9.97 -23.56 15.30
N THR A 243 -8.68 -23.65 15.00
CA THR A 243 -8.20 -24.27 13.76
C THR A 243 -7.84 -25.72 14.03
N ASP A 244 -8.48 -26.63 13.29
CA ASP A 244 -8.13 -28.05 13.31
C ASP A 244 -6.76 -28.26 12.64
N ARG A 245 -5.89 -28.98 13.33
CA ARG A 245 -4.50 -29.29 12.93
C ARG A 245 -4.22 -30.79 12.96
N SER A 246 -5.27 -31.61 12.96
CA SER A 246 -5.15 -33.06 12.84
C SER A 246 -4.35 -33.45 11.58
N PRO A 247 -3.65 -34.59 11.58
CA PRO A 247 -3.01 -35.11 10.37
C PRO A 247 -4.02 -35.21 9.22
N TRP A 248 -3.58 -34.94 7.99
CA TRP A 248 -4.42 -35.11 6.81
C TRP A 248 -4.47 -36.57 6.40
N THR A 249 -5.66 -37.09 6.12
CA THR A 249 -5.81 -38.41 5.52
C THR A 249 -5.80 -38.32 3.99
N PRO A 250 -5.38 -39.39 3.27
CA PRO A 250 -5.42 -39.40 1.80
C PRO A 250 -6.83 -39.14 1.23
N GLU A 251 -7.87 -39.61 1.93
CA GLU A 251 -9.27 -39.42 1.52
C GLU A 251 -9.67 -37.94 1.63
N GLU A 252 -9.32 -37.26 2.72
CA GLU A 252 -9.56 -35.83 2.89
C GLU A 252 -8.80 -35.01 1.84
N GLU A 253 -7.55 -35.39 1.55
CA GLU A 253 -6.73 -34.74 0.52
C GLU A 253 -7.39 -34.85 -0.87
N MET A 254 -7.92 -36.03 -1.21
CA MET A 254 -8.63 -36.25 -2.48
C MET A 254 -9.96 -35.48 -2.53
N GLN A 255 -10.73 -35.46 -1.44
CA GLN A 255 -11.97 -34.68 -1.37
C GLN A 255 -11.73 -33.18 -1.58
N VAL A 256 -10.64 -32.63 -1.00
CA VAL A 256 -10.23 -31.24 -1.27
C VAL A 256 -9.91 -31.05 -2.75
N TYR A 257 -9.22 -32.00 -3.38
CA TYR A 257 -8.89 -31.93 -4.80
C TYR A 257 -10.13 -31.92 -5.70
N ASP A 258 -11.06 -32.85 -5.47
CA ASP A 258 -12.28 -33.00 -6.25
C ASP A 258 -13.19 -31.78 -6.11
N LEU A 259 -13.43 -31.33 -4.88
CA LEU A 259 -14.28 -30.17 -4.61
C LEU A 259 -13.66 -28.86 -5.13
N ALA A 260 -12.34 -28.69 -4.99
CA ALA A 260 -11.66 -27.53 -5.55
C ALA A 260 -11.75 -27.49 -7.08
N THR A 261 -11.64 -28.65 -7.74
CA THR A 261 -11.79 -28.75 -9.20
C THR A 261 -13.24 -28.48 -9.62
N LYS A 262 -14.22 -29.05 -8.89
CA LYS A 262 -15.66 -28.85 -9.12
C LYS A 262 -16.09 -27.39 -8.99
N TYR A 263 -15.55 -26.65 -8.01
CA TYR A 263 -15.93 -25.27 -7.73
C TYR A 263 -14.95 -24.23 -8.29
N ASN A 264 -14.15 -24.58 -9.28
CA ASN A 264 -13.19 -23.68 -9.93
C ASN A 264 -12.35 -22.89 -8.90
N HIS A 265 -11.84 -23.63 -7.91
CA HIS A 265 -10.96 -23.18 -6.84
C HIS A 265 -11.56 -22.17 -5.85
N ASP A 266 -12.89 -22.09 -5.70
CA ASP A 266 -13.52 -21.36 -4.60
C ASP A 266 -13.32 -22.08 -3.25
N MET A 267 -12.16 -21.89 -2.64
CA MET A 267 -11.79 -22.56 -1.38
C MET A 267 -12.64 -22.14 -0.17
N LYS A 268 -13.42 -21.05 -0.27
CA LYS A 268 -14.39 -20.72 0.79
C LYS A 268 -15.54 -21.71 0.74
N ARG A 269 -16.10 -21.91 -0.45
CA ARG A 269 -17.16 -22.89 -0.69
C ARG A 269 -16.71 -24.31 -0.39
N VAL A 270 -15.49 -24.68 -0.82
CA VAL A 270 -14.91 -26.01 -0.49
C VAL A 270 -14.80 -26.19 1.02
N LYS A 271 -14.34 -25.17 1.76
CA LYS A 271 -14.24 -25.22 3.22
C LYS A 271 -15.62 -25.39 3.88
N GLU A 272 -16.63 -24.68 3.40
CA GLU A 272 -18.01 -24.77 3.90
C GLU A 272 -18.61 -26.15 3.65
N GLU A 273 -18.41 -26.71 2.47
CA GLU A 273 -18.94 -28.02 2.08
C GLU A 273 -18.27 -29.18 2.84
N LEU A 274 -16.95 -29.10 3.03
CA LEU A 274 -16.21 -30.04 3.88
C LEU A 274 -16.51 -29.84 5.37
N LYS A 275 -17.21 -28.76 5.74
CA LYS A 275 -17.38 -28.31 7.13
C LYS A 275 -16.05 -28.30 7.89
N SER A 276 -14.97 -27.96 7.18
CA SER A 276 -13.62 -28.14 7.69
C SER A 276 -13.26 -27.03 8.67
N GLY A 277 -12.80 -27.41 9.86
CA GLY A 277 -12.19 -26.49 10.82
C GLY A 277 -10.79 -26.01 10.42
N ARG A 278 -10.24 -26.53 9.32
CA ARG A 278 -8.87 -26.23 8.86
C ARG A 278 -8.77 -24.85 8.20
N ALA A 279 -7.56 -24.28 8.11
CA ALA A 279 -7.38 -22.98 7.47
C ALA A 279 -7.49 -23.12 5.94
N ALA A 280 -8.10 -22.14 5.27
CA ALA A 280 -8.25 -22.17 3.81
C ALA A 280 -6.90 -22.23 3.07
N LYS A 281 -5.82 -21.74 3.70
CA LYS A 281 -4.47 -21.85 3.17
C LYS A 281 -3.97 -23.30 3.15
N ASP A 282 -4.36 -24.11 4.13
CA ASP A 282 -3.98 -25.52 4.20
C ASP A 282 -4.67 -26.30 3.09
N LEU A 283 -5.98 -26.07 2.86
CA LEU A 283 -6.72 -26.67 1.73
C LEU A 283 -6.01 -26.41 0.40
N TRP A 284 -5.56 -25.17 0.16
CA TRP A 284 -4.76 -24.83 -1.03
C TRP A 284 -3.46 -25.62 -1.12
N ASN A 285 -2.74 -25.77 -0.02
CA ASN A 285 -1.47 -26.51 0.00
C ASN A 285 -1.70 -27.99 -0.34
N HIS A 286 -2.76 -28.60 0.19
CA HIS A 286 -3.12 -30.00 -0.06
C HIS A 286 -3.67 -30.21 -1.47
N TYR A 287 -4.49 -29.28 -2.00
CA TYR A 287 -4.90 -29.27 -3.42
C TYR A 287 -3.69 -29.39 -4.36
N TYR A 288 -2.71 -28.50 -4.20
CA TYR A 288 -1.51 -28.52 -5.04
C TYR A 288 -0.61 -29.72 -4.78
N LYS A 289 -0.63 -30.30 -3.58
CA LYS A 289 0.08 -31.55 -3.27
C LYS A 289 -0.49 -32.70 -4.09
N VAL A 290 -1.81 -32.92 -4.01
CA VAL A 290 -2.52 -33.98 -4.75
C VAL A 290 -2.40 -33.78 -6.25
N LYS A 291 -2.60 -32.55 -6.73
CA LYS A 291 -2.45 -32.22 -8.15
C LYS A 291 -1.10 -32.67 -8.72
N ARG A 292 0.00 -32.34 -8.03
CA ARG A 292 1.36 -32.74 -8.44
C ARG A 292 1.59 -34.26 -8.37
N GLN A 293 0.88 -34.97 -7.47
CA GLN A 293 0.99 -36.43 -7.39
C GLN A 293 0.30 -37.08 -8.59
N LEU A 294 -0.91 -36.63 -8.93
CA LEU A 294 -1.66 -37.11 -10.08
C LEU A 294 -0.95 -36.83 -11.40
N GLU A 295 -0.41 -35.61 -11.59
CA GLU A 295 0.38 -35.26 -12.79
C GLU A 295 1.57 -36.22 -12.97
N LYS A 296 2.28 -36.56 -11.88
CA LYS A 296 3.40 -37.51 -11.92
C LYS A 296 2.96 -38.95 -12.19
N GLU A 297 1.81 -39.37 -11.67
CA GLU A 297 1.27 -40.70 -11.90
C GLU A 297 0.82 -40.87 -13.36
N GLU A 298 0.21 -39.83 -13.92
CA GLU A 298 -0.18 -39.77 -15.33
C GLU A 298 1.04 -39.82 -16.26
N GLU A 299 2.08 -39.02 -15.98
CA GLU A 299 3.35 -39.06 -16.72
C GLU A 299 3.98 -40.45 -16.72
N LYS A 300 4.07 -41.10 -15.55
CA LYS A 300 4.59 -42.47 -15.43
C LYS A 300 3.75 -43.48 -16.21
N LYS A 301 2.43 -43.32 -16.20
CA LYS A 301 1.53 -44.21 -16.95
C LYS A 301 1.75 -44.07 -18.46
N LEU A 302 1.87 -42.84 -18.95
CA LEU A 302 2.16 -42.54 -20.36
C LEU A 302 3.54 -43.03 -20.80
N GLU A 303 4.54 -43.02 -19.92
CA GLU A 303 5.86 -43.60 -20.17
C GLU A 303 5.82 -45.13 -20.26
N LEU A 304 5.06 -45.76 -19.37
CA LEU A 304 4.86 -47.22 -19.38
C LEU A 304 4.11 -47.68 -20.64
N GLU A 305 3.08 -46.96 -21.06
CA GLU A 305 2.34 -47.22 -22.30
C GLU A 305 3.24 -47.10 -23.53
N ARG A 306 4.02 -46.01 -23.64
CA ARG A 306 5.01 -45.84 -24.71
C ARG A 306 6.06 -46.96 -24.76
N SER A 307 6.49 -47.46 -23.60
CA SER A 307 7.46 -48.55 -23.51
C SER A 307 6.86 -49.90 -23.96
N ARG A 308 5.56 -50.12 -23.73
CA ARG A 308 4.83 -51.31 -24.18
C ARG A 308 4.55 -51.30 -25.67
N GLU A 309 4.33 -50.13 -26.27
CA GLU A 309 4.12 -49.99 -27.72
C GLU A 309 5.42 -50.16 -28.53
N GLN A 310 6.59 -50.02 -27.89
CA GLN A 310 7.91 -50.15 -28.51
C GLN A 310 8.55 -51.55 -28.34
N SER A 311 7.91 -52.46 -27.60
CA SER A 311 8.36 -53.84 -27.36
C SER A 311 7.50 -54.85 -28.12
#